data_AF-E1WZR2-F1
#
_entry.id   AF-E1WZR2-F1
#
_cell.length_a   1.000
_cell.length_b   1.000
_cell.length_c   1.000
_cell.angle_alpha   90.00
_cell.angle_beta   90.00
_cell.angle_gamma   90.00
#
_symmetry.space_group_name_H-M   'P 1'
#
loop_
_entity.id
_entity.type
_entity.pdbx_description
1 polymer ?
#
loop_
_entity_poly.entity_id
_entity_poly.type
_entity_poly.pdbx_seq_one_letter_code
_entity_poly.pdbx_strand_id
1 'polypeptide(L)' 'MRVLIILLLSFSTYANDKNVIVEYKKYESFDLGNLEVKGQLLAPGDLSVKERDRKVFERALYEKFDFNEESIKDIRNLR' A
#
# COMPACT_ATOMS: atom_id res chain seq x y z
N MET A 1 -19.87 34.79 32.26
CA MET A 1 -20.88 33.94 31.60
C MET A 1 -20.36 32.96 30.55
N ARG A 2 -19.34 33.28 29.74
CA ARG A 2 -18.85 32.37 28.69
C ARG A 2 -18.23 31.06 29.20
N VAL A 3 -17.46 31.13 30.29
CA VAL A 3 -16.79 29.95 30.89
C VAL A 3 -17.80 28.95 31.47
N LEU A 4 -18.91 29.45 32.01
CA LEU A 4 -19.96 28.62 32.62
C LEU A 4 -20.71 27.79 31.57
N ILE A 5 -20.90 28.36 30.37
CA ILE A 5 -21.51 27.68 29.22
C ILE A 5 -20.61 26.55 28.70
N ILE A 6 -19.30 26.76 28.69
CA ILE A 6 -18.33 25.75 28.25
C ILE A 6 -18.29 24.56 29.21
N LEU A 7 -18.41 24.81 30.52
CA LEU A 7 -18.44 23.75 31.53
C LEU A 7 -19.68 22.85 31.43
N LEU A 8 -20.83 23.41 31.07
CA LEU A 8 -22.10 22.68 30.92
C LEU A 8 -22.10 21.72 29.72
N LEU A 9 -21.37 22.02 28.66
CA LEU A 9 -21.30 21.19 27.44
C LEU A 9 -20.47 19.91 27.63
N SER A 10 -19.54 19.90 28.59
CA SER A 10 -18.62 18.79 28.86
C SER A 10 -19.29 17.54 29.45
N PHE A 11 -20.49 17.67 30.04
CA PHE A 11 -21.20 16.55 30.69
C PHE A 11 -21.99 15.65 29.74
N SER A 12 -22.01 15.95 28.44
CA SER A 12 -22.85 15.23 27.45
C SER A 12 -22.19 14.01 26.79
N THR A 13 -20.98 13.63 27.23
CA THR A 13 -20.25 12.49 26.66
C THR A 13 -20.55 11.19 27.42
N TYR A 14 -21.52 10.42 26.93
CA TYR A 14 -21.80 9.06 27.39
C TYR A 14 -21.40 8.07 26.29
N ALA A 15 -20.54 7.10 26.63
CA ALA A 15 -20.23 5.97 25.75
C ALA A 15 -21.45 5.03 25.73
N ASN A 16 -22.14 4.97 24.60
CA ASN A 16 -23.28 4.08 24.41
C ASN A 16 -22.75 2.68 24.11
N ASP A 17 -22.59 1.87 25.15
CA ASP A 17 -22.16 0.47 25.07
C ASP A 17 -23.32 -0.34 24.47
N LYS A 18 -23.46 -0.24 23.14
CA LYS A 18 -24.48 -0.97 22.40
C LYS A 18 -24.20 -2.45 22.61
N ASN A 19 -25.13 -3.16 23.26
CA ASN A 19 -25.15 -4.62 23.29
C ASN A 19 -25.31 -5.14 21.86
N VAL A 20 -24.21 -5.27 21.13
CA VAL A 20 -24.20 -5.85 19.78
C VAL A 20 -24.30 -7.35 19.94
N ILE A 21 -25.51 -7.90 19.81
CA ILE A 21 -25.72 -9.34 19.68
C ILE A 21 -25.25 -9.72 18.28
N VAL A 22 -24.06 -10.32 18.19
CA VAL A 22 -23.51 -10.82 16.92
C VAL A 22 -24.14 -12.20 16.66
N GLU A 23 -25.25 -12.21 15.93
CA GLU A 23 -25.84 -13.46 15.45
C GLU A 23 -25.03 -13.98 14.25
N TYR A 24 -24.62 -15.25 14.30
CA TYR A 24 -23.98 -15.90 13.16
C TYR A 24 -25.00 -16.06 12.04
N LYS A 25 -24.70 -15.51 10.86
CA LYS A 25 -25.53 -15.68 9.67
C LYS A 25 -25.64 -17.18 9.37
N LYS A 26 -26.85 -17.73 9.50
CA LYS A 26 -27.15 -19.12 9.17
C LYS A 26 -26.84 -19.36 7.69
N TYR A 27 -26.18 -20.48 7.37
CA TYR A 27 -25.84 -20.83 5.99
C TYR A 27 -27.10 -20.84 5.12
N GLU A 28 -27.17 -19.88 4.20
CA GLU A 28 -28.18 -19.84 3.14
C GLU A 28 -27.76 -20.83 2.06
N SER A 29 -28.58 -21.85 1.80
CA SER A 29 -28.37 -22.76 0.67
C SER A 29 -28.80 -22.04 -0.61
N PHE A 30 -27.83 -21.56 -1.38
CA PHE A 30 -28.08 -20.98 -2.69
C PHE A 30 -28.18 -22.10 -3.72
N ASP A 31 -29.35 -22.23 -4.36
CA ASP A 31 -29.52 -23.10 -5.51
C ASP A 31 -28.81 -22.47 -6.72
N LEU A 32 -27.68 -23.07 -7.11
CA LEU A 32 -26.80 -22.60 -8.18
C LEU A 32 -27.30 -23.01 -9.57
N GLY A 33 -28.47 -23.65 -9.68
CA GLY A 33 -28.96 -24.23 -10.94
C GLY A 33 -29.09 -23.28 -12.12
N ASN A 34 -29.12 -21.95 -11.89
CA ASN A 34 -29.32 -20.96 -12.95
C ASN A 34 -28.34 -19.77 -12.89
N LEU A 35 -27.19 -19.94 -12.25
CA LEU A 35 -26.15 -18.92 -12.22
C LEU A 35 -25.36 -18.96 -13.53
N GLU A 36 -25.99 -18.55 -14.63
CA GLU A 36 -25.30 -18.26 -15.88
C GLU A 36 -24.24 -17.20 -15.60
N VAL A 37 -22.98 -17.62 -15.65
CA VAL A 37 -21.82 -16.75 -15.48
C VAL A 37 -21.77 -15.83 -16.70
N LYS A 38 -22.45 -14.68 -16.61
CA LYS A 38 -22.25 -13.53 -17.52
C LYS A 38 -20.91 -12.83 -17.24
N GLY A 39 -19.87 -13.61 -16.98
CA GLY A 39 -18.50 -13.13 -16.92
C GLY A 39 -17.84 -13.50 -18.24
N GLN A 40 -17.26 -12.52 -18.94
CA GLN A 40 -16.25 -12.84 -19.95
C GLN A 40 -15.21 -13.75 -19.30
N LEU A 41 -14.94 -14.90 -19.89
CA LEU A 41 -13.82 -15.76 -19.52
C LEU A 41 -12.53 -14.97 -19.73
N LEU A 42 -12.12 -14.24 -18.70
CA LEU A 42 -10.82 -13.57 -18.68
C LEU A 42 -9.78 -14.66 -18.48
N ALA A 43 -8.95 -14.89 -19.49
CA ALA A 43 -7.80 -15.74 -19.32
C ALA A 43 -6.85 -15.07 -18.31
N PRO A 44 -6.05 -15.82 -17.54
CA PRO A 44 -5.04 -15.22 -16.65
C PRO A 44 -4.08 -14.23 -17.36
N GLY A 45 -3.99 -14.30 -18.70
CA GLY A 45 -3.24 -13.35 -19.53
C GLY A 45 -3.97 -12.04 -19.86
N ASP A 46 -5.30 -11.97 -19.73
CA ASP A 46 -6.09 -10.74 -19.92
C ASP A 46 -5.92 -9.76 -18.75
N LEU A 47 -5.49 -10.29 -17.59
CA LEU A 47 -4.99 -9.50 -16.45
C LEU A 47 -3.54 -9.08 -16.74
N SER A 48 -3.28 -8.45 -17.88
CA SER A 48 -1.95 -7.91 -18.18
C SER A 48 -1.65 -6.81 -17.16
N VAL A 49 -0.72 -7.05 -16.24
CA VAL A 49 -0.20 -6.03 -15.35
C VAL A 49 0.54 -5.03 -16.22
N LYS A 50 0.04 -3.79 -16.32
CA LYS A 50 0.75 -2.70 -16.99
C LYS A 50 2.16 -2.64 -16.40
N GLU A 51 3.17 -2.87 -17.23
CA GLU A 51 4.57 -2.77 -16.80
C GLU A 51 4.75 -1.38 -16.22
N ARG A 52 5.13 -1.32 -14.94
CA ARG A 52 5.37 -0.05 -14.26
C ARG A 52 6.69 0.45 -14.79
N ASP A 53 6.72 1.70 -15.27
CA ASP A 53 7.98 2.34 -15.68
C ASP A 53 8.96 2.27 -14.52
N ARG A 54 10.01 1.45 -14.69
CA ARG A 54 11.01 1.24 -13.67
C ARG A 54 11.93 2.45 -13.69
N LYS A 55 11.84 3.31 -12.66
CA LYS A 55 12.78 4.42 -12.51
C LYS A 55 14.18 3.85 -12.25
N VAL A 56 15.05 3.88 -13.25
CA VAL A 56 16.46 3.55 -13.07
C VAL A 56 17.07 4.72 -12.31
N PHE A 57 17.42 4.49 -11.05
CA PHE A 57 18.13 5.47 -10.26
C PHE A 57 19.61 5.42 -10.65
N GLU A 58 20.00 6.25 -11.61
CA GLU A 58 21.40 6.51 -11.89
C GLU A 58 21.85 7.68 -11.02
N ARG A 59 22.77 7.43 -10.10
CA ARG A 59 23.48 8.47 -9.36
C ARG A 59 24.95 8.38 -9.73
N ALA A 60 25.55 9.50 -10.11
CA ALA A 60 26.99 9.57 -10.24
C ALA A 60 27.62 9.17 -8.89
N LEU A 61 28.49 8.17 -8.90
CA LEU A 61 29.26 7.81 -7.72
C LEU A 61 30.20 8.98 -7.42
N TYR A 62 30.39 9.27 -6.13
CA TYR A 62 31.39 10.25 -5.73
C TYR A 62 32.77 9.63 -5.92
N GLU A 63 33.52 10.18 -6.87
CA GLU A 63 34.92 9.82 -7.08
C GLU A 63 35.83 10.79 -6.32
N LYS A 64 36.98 10.30 -5.90
CA LYS A 64 38.05 11.18 -5.40
C LYS A 64 38.54 12.05 -6.54
N PHE A 65 38.98 13.28 -6.23
CA PHE A 65 39.52 14.20 -7.23
C PHE A 65 40.67 13.59 -8.05
N ASP A 66 41.47 12.71 -7.43
CA ASP A 66 42.66 12.13 -8.04
C ASP A 66 42.45 10.67 -8.52
N PHE A 67 41.20 10.19 -8.57
CA PHE A 67 40.88 8.79 -8.87
C PHE A 67 41.48 8.31 -10.21
N ASN A 68 41.45 9.15 -11.24
CA ASN A 68 42.02 8.83 -12.54
C ASN A 68 43.54 8.73 -12.52
N GLU A 69 44.22 9.64 -11.81
CA GLU A 69 45.69 9.63 -11.72
C GLU A 69 46.18 8.40 -10.96
N GLU A 70 45.53 8.07 -9.84
CA GLU A 70 45.81 6.89 -9.03
C GLU A 70 45.60 5.60 -9.84
N SER A 71 44.47 5.50 -10.54
CA SER A 71 44.14 4.33 -11.38
C SER A 71 45.17 4.11 -12.49
N ILE A 72 45.61 5.18 -13.17
CA ILE A 72 46.62 5.09 -14.24
C ILE A 72 47.96 4.65 -13.67
N LYS A 73 48.35 5.17 -12.50
CA LYS A 73 49.60 4.80 -11.82
C LYS A 73 49.59 3.33 -11.42
N ASP A 74 48.49 2.86 -10.86
CA ASP A 74 48.35 1.46 -10.46
C ASP A 74 48.42 0.50 -11.65
N ILE A 75 47.73 0.81 -12.75
CA ILE A 75 47.80 0.00 -13.98
C ILE A 75 49.24 -0.08 -14.53
N ARG A 76 50.01 1.02 -14.46
CA ARG A 76 51.42 1.01 -14.87
C ARG A 76 52.29 0.18 -13.94
N ASN A 77 52.01 0.18 -12.64
CA ASN A 77 52.76 -0.62 -11.67
C ASN A 77 52.42 -2.11 -11.75
N LEU A 78 51.24 -2.46 -12.28
CA LEU A 78 50.81 -3.84 -12.54
C LEU A 78 51.40 -4.44 -13.83
N ARG A 79 52.02 -3.62 -14.68
CA ARG A 79 52.77 -4.04 -15.88
C ARG A 79 54.25 -4.18 -15.57
#